data_AF-A0A6V8MPN7-F1
#
_entry.id   AF-A0A6V8MPN7-F1
#
_cell.length_a   1.000
_cell.length_b   1.000
_cell.length_c   1.000
_cell.angle_alpha   90.00
_cell.angle_beta   90.00
_cell.angle_gamma   90.00
#
_symmetry.space_group_name_H-M   'P 1'
#
loop_
_entity.id
_entity.type
_entity.pdbx_description
1 polymer ?
#
loop_
_entity_poly.entity_id
_entity_poly.type
_entity_poly.pdbx_seq_one_letter_code
_entity_poly.pdbx_strand_id
1 'polypeptide(L)'
;MNKDLLAIRKWAEGKPFLIALIAPQLAVSARDMHLAFRHIRERRIFDHQYPMPPLPAWFAMYRSHSKINRFTRALFSDFSKFGGEGVELGETILQEVRFFRRGKLKPSEFVPSPEDLKELLPHLQSTLSASFQEIEEDFFETPVDPQIKKAALQLFTDMEMESSFFIFVLIPCWLLYREHPTNVYRKARQGDLDALEKLLRLDPLMLHDQSIGKRIQALRFNNKAAAYQNLLEAPLKRPKARITRKKMKYAIAGLISGISSLIKKPLTEPEIRALFDAVANDSGASPIDTDLADSPEAFAKAINRDRAFWLHMFLPDKKK
;
A
#
# COMPACT_ATOMS: atom_id res chain seq x y z
N MET A 1 -12.16 -29.48 20.91
CA MET A 1 -10.80 -28.92 20.75
C MET A 1 -10.79 -27.55 21.37
N ASN A 2 -9.92 -27.28 22.34
CA ASN A 2 -9.58 -25.89 22.65
C ASN A 2 -9.04 -25.30 21.35
N LYS A 3 -9.77 -24.35 20.76
CA LYS A 3 -9.18 -23.50 19.72
C LYS A 3 -8.08 -22.73 20.41
N ASP A 4 -6.84 -23.19 20.30
CA ASP A 4 -5.70 -22.42 20.75
C ASP A 4 -5.82 -21.03 20.12
N LEU A 5 -5.69 -20.02 20.96
CA LEU A 5 -5.79 -18.63 20.54
C LEU A 5 -4.75 -18.39 19.45
N LEU A 6 -5.18 -17.88 18.28
CA LEU A 6 -4.27 -17.55 17.17
C LEU A 6 -3.05 -16.77 17.70
N ALA A 7 -1.86 -17.14 17.26
CA ALA A 7 -0.62 -16.50 17.69
C ALA A 7 -0.66 -14.98 17.41
N ILE A 8 -1.34 -14.57 16.34
CA ILE A 8 -1.54 -13.16 15.99
C ILE A 8 -2.41 -12.41 16.99
N ARG A 9 -3.40 -13.09 17.59
CA ARG A 9 -4.25 -12.52 18.65
C ARG A 9 -3.43 -12.33 19.92
N LYS A 10 -2.58 -13.30 20.26
CA LYS A 10 -1.64 -13.18 21.39
C LYS A 10 -0.65 -12.04 21.19
N TRP A 11 -0.14 -11.85 19.96
CA TRP A 11 0.73 -10.73 19.63
C TRP A 11 0.07 -9.36 19.88
N ALA A 12 -1.24 -9.25 19.65
CA ALA A 12 -1.99 -8.01 19.79
C ALA A 12 -2.30 -7.63 21.24
N GLU A 13 -2.12 -8.54 22.21
CA GLU A 13 -2.35 -8.27 23.63
C GLU A 13 -1.46 -7.11 24.13
N GLY A 14 -2.08 -6.14 24.81
CA GLY A 14 -1.40 -4.96 25.33
C GLY A 14 -0.96 -3.94 24.27
N LYS A 15 -1.22 -4.16 22.97
CA LYS A 15 -0.97 -3.17 21.92
C LYS A 15 -2.06 -2.09 21.90
N PRO A 16 -1.77 -0.85 21.45
CA PRO A 16 -2.82 0.15 21.22
C PRO A 16 -3.87 -0.40 20.27
N PHE A 17 -5.15 -0.12 20.53
CA PHE A 17 -6.29 -0.64 19.76
C PHE A 17 -6.07 -0.55 18.24
N LEU A 18 -5.69 0.63 17.73
CA LEU A 18 -5.48 0.85 16.30
C LEU A 18 -4.38 -0.06 15.72
N ILE A 19 -3.34 -0.36 16.50
CA ILE A 19 -2.25 -1.25 16.09
C ILE A 19 -2.69 -2.71 16.13
N ALA A 20 -3.39 -3.10 17.21
CA ALA A 20 -3.99 -4.43 17.34
C ALA A 20 -4.99 -4.73 16.21
N LEU A 21 -5.67 -3.70 15.70
CA LEU A 21 -6.62 -3.82 14.60
C LEU A 21 -5.93 -3.88 13.22
N ILE A 22 -5.10 -2.88 12.91
CA ILE A 22 -4.61 -2.67 11.53
C ILE A 22 -3.38 -3.53 11.20
N ALA A 23 -2.43 -3.69 12.14
CA ALA A 23 -1.17 -4.35 11.83
C ALA A 23 -1.36 -5.84 11.46
N PRO A 24 -2.20 -6.62 12.17
CA PRO A 24 -2.53 -8.00 11.77
C PRO A 24 -3.07 -8.11 10.34
N GLN A 25 -4.08 -7.31 10.00
CA GLN A 25 -4.71 -7.29 8.68
C GLN A 25 -3.71 -7.01 7.56
N LEU A 26 -2.83 -6.03 7.78
CA LEU A 26 -1.78 -5.70 6.84
C LEU A 26 -0.77 -6.86 6.68
N ALA A 27 -0.33 -7.46 7.80
CA ALA A 27 0.64 -8.54 7.79
C ALA A 27 0.11 -9.80 7.10
N VAL A 28 -1.16 -10.16 7.33
CA VAL A 28 -1.87 -11.26 6.64
C VAL A 28 -1.96 -10.97 5.15
N SER A 29 -2.47 -9.79 4.76
CA SER A 29 -2.55 -9.38 3.35
C SER A 29 -1.20 -9.44 2.62
N ALA A 30 -0.09 -9.16 3.31
CA ALA A 30 1.26 -9.20 2.74
C ALA A 30 1.69 -10.59 2.23
N ARG A 31 1.04 -11.66 2.71
CA ARG A 31 1.30 -13.05 2.32
C ARG A 31 1.11 -13.25 0.82
N ASP A 32 0.00 -12.74 0.29
CA ASP A 32 -0.51 -13.10 -1.04
C ASP A 32 -0.63 -11.91 -1.99
N MET A 33 -0.52 -10.68 -1.51
CA MET A 33 -0.67 -9.47 -2.35
C MET A 33 0.31 -9.44 -3.54
N HIS A 34 1.46 -10.10 -3.45
CA HIS A 34 2.39 -10.23 -4.59
C HIS A 34 1.81 -11.02 -5.78
N LEU A 35 0.83 -11.90 -5.54
CA LEU A 35 0.17 -12.71 -6.56
C LEU A 35 -0.67 -11.86 -7.52
N ALA A 36 -1.30 -10.80 -7.00
CA ALA A 36 -2.08 -9.86 -7.80
C ALA A 36 -1.26 -9.17 -8.91
N PHE A 37 0.07 -9.17 -8.80
CA PHE A 37 0.97 -8.54 -9.77
C PHE A 37 1.54 -9.51 -10.82
N ARG A 38 1.17 -10.80 -10.80
CA ARG A 38 1.67 -11.79 -11.80
C ARG A 38 1.30 -11.41 -13.23
N HIS A 39 0.08 -10.87 -13.42
CA HIS A 39 -0.50 -10.52 -14.72
C HIS A 39 -0.48 -9.02 -15.02
N ILE A 40 0.35 -8.26 -14.30
CA ILE A 40 0.34 -6.79 -14.38
C ILE A 40 0.58 -6.25 -15.80
N ARG A 41 1.41 -6.93 -16.62
CA ARG A 41 1.69 -6.54 -18.02
C ARG A 41 0.51 -6.77 -18.96
N GLU A 42 -0.33 -7.74 -18.64
CA GLU A 42 -1.53 -8.05 -19.41
C GLU A 42 -2.64 -7.04 -19.10
N ARG A 43 -2.40 -6.05 -18.22
CA ARG A 43 -3.44 -5.16 -17.65
C ARG A 43 -4.62 -5.96 -17.12
N ARG A 44 -4.31 -7.07 -16.44
CA ARG A 44 -5.29 -8.01 -15.90
C ARG A 44 -5.06 -8.23 -14.42
N ILE A 45 -6.15 -8.29 -13.68
CA ILE A 45 -6.17 -8.63 -12.25
C ILE A 45 -7.30 -9.60 -12.02
N PHE A 46 -6.97 -10.76 -11.44
CA PHE A 46 -7.90 -11.89 -11.39
C PHE A 46 -8.44 -12.17 -12.80
N ASP A 47 -9.77 -12.20 -12.95
CA ASP A 47 -10.46 -12.42 -14.22
C ASP A 47 -10.84 -11.11 -14.95
N HIS A 48 -10.48 -9.95 -14.39
CA HIS A 48 -10.82 -8.65 -14.96
C HIS A 48 -9.71 -8.12 -15.86
N GLN A 49 -10.04 -7.95 -17.15
CA GLN A 49 -9.17 -7.35 -18.16
C GLN A 49 -9.50 -5.87 -18.31
N TYR A 50 -8.55 -5.00 -17.95
CA TYR A 50 -8.74 -3.56 -18.13
C TYR A 50 -8.53 -3.18 -19.59
N PRO A 51 -9.40 -2.35 -20.17
CA PRO A 51 -9.20 -1.82 -21.51
C PRO A 51 -8.08 -0.77 -21.53
N MET A 52 -7.78 -0.31 -22.74
CA MET A 52 -6.86 0.80 -22.96
C MET A 52 -7.52 2.11 -22.50
N PRO A 53 -6.92 2.86 -21.55
CA PRO A 53 -7.53 4.08 -21.06
C PRO A 53 -7.38 5.21 -22.09
N PRO A 54 -8.31 6.19 -22.13
CA PRO A 54 -8.13 7.41 -22.91
C PRO A 54 -6.86 8.15 -22.48
N LEU A 55 -5.89 8.28 -23.40
CA LEU A 55 -4.55 8.78 -23.08
C LEU A 55 -4.54 10.14 -22.35
N PRO A 56 -5.32 11.17 -22.76
CA PRO A 56 -5.30 12.45 -22.05
C PRO A 56 -5.73 12.33 -20.58
N ALA A 57 -6.76 11.52 -20.32
CA ALA A 57 -7.29 11.31 -18.98
C ALA A 57 -6.32 10.46 -18.13
N TRP A 58 -5.71 9.43 -18.74
CA TRP A 58 -4.65 8.63 -18.13
C TRP A 58 -3.44 9.48 -17.71
N PHE A 59 -2.96 10.37 -18.58
CA PHE A 59 -1.83 11.25 -18.27
C PHE A 59 -2.18 12.28 -17.18
N ALA A 60 -3.45 12.66 -17.06
CA ALA A 60 -3.90 13.53 -15.98
C ALA A 60 -3.81 12.85 -14.60
N MET A 61 -3.90 11.52 -14.52
CA MET A 61 -3.74 10.78 -13.25
C MET A 61 -2.33 10.95 -12.66
N TYR A 62 -1.29 11.00 -13.49
CA TYR A 62 0.08 11.28 -13.05
C TYR A 62 0.27 12.68 -12.44
N ARG A 63 -0.70 13.58 -12.63
CA ARG A 63 -0.65 14.98 -12.17
C ARG A 63 -1.58 15.24 -10.99
N SER A 64 -2.44 14.28 -10.63
CA SER A 64 -3.52 14.48 -9.65
C SER A 64 -3.58 13.34 -8.65
N HIS A 65 -3.10 13.61 -7.42
CA HIS A 65 -3.17 12.66 -6.31
C HIS A 65 -4.61 12.40 -5.84
N SER A 66 -5.48 13.42 -5.92
CA SER A 66 -6.84 13.35 -5.37
C SER A 66 -7.75 12.40 -6.14
N LYS A 67 -7.53 12.19 -7.44
CA LYS A 67 -8.36 11.27 -8.24
C LYS A 67 -8.27 9.84 -7.73
N ILE A 68 -7.06 9.39 -7.37
CA ILE A 68 -6.84 8.02 -6.89
C ILE A 68 -7.48 7.82 -5.50
N ASN A 69 -7.51 8.86 -4.67
CA ASN A 69 -8.11 8.79 -3.34
C ASN A 69 -9.59 8.40 -3.39
N ARG A 70 -10.31 8.76 -4.46
CA ARG A 70 -11.71 8.37 -4.66
C ARG A 70 -11.84 6.84 -4.68
N PHE A 71 -10.98 6.18 -5.46
CA PHE A 71 -10.99 4.72 -5.56
C PHE A 71 -10.52 4.06 -4.28
N THR A 72 -9.47 4.56 -3.63
CA THR A 72 -9.02 3.96 -2.37
C THR A 72 -10.10 4.08 -1.28
N ARG A 73 -10.81 5.21 -1.21
CA ARG A 73 -11.93 5.38 -0.27
C ARG A 73 -13.05 4.38 -0.54
N ALA A 74 -13.49 4.26 -1.79
CA ALA A 74 -14.53 3.30 -2.15
C ALA A 74 -14.08 1.86 -1.87
N LEU A 75 -12.84 1.50 -2.24
CA LEU A 75 -12.27 0.19 -1.96
C LEU A 75 -12.28 -0.14 -0.47
N PHE A 76 -11.86 0.79 0.39
CA PHE A 76 -11.88 0.55 1.83
C PHE A 76 -13.29 0.65 2.43
N SER A 77 -14.20 1.45 1.86
CA SER A 77 -15.57 1.60 2.40
C SER A 77 -16.42 0.37 2.09
N ASP A 78 -16.32 -0.14 0.87
CA ASP A 78 -17.22 -1.18 0.36
C ASP A 78 -16.74 -2.60 0.69
N PHE A 79 -15.42 -2.77 0.90
CA PHE A 79 -14.81 -4.10 1.12
C PHE A 79 -14.21 -4.27 2.51
N SER A 80 -14.20 -3.22 3.34
CA SER A 80 -13.90 -3.39 4.76
C SER A 80 -15.14 -3.89 5.49
N LYS A 81 -15.00 -4.90 6.34
CA LYS A 81 -16.06 -5.26 7.29
C LYS A 81 -16.36 -4.12 8.29
N PHE A 82 -15.46 -3.14 8.43
CA PHE A 82 -15.71 -1.89 9.17
C PHE A 82 -16.59 -0.89 8.40
N GLY A 83 -16.92 -1.18 7.14
CA GLY A 83 -17.73 -0.34 6.27
C GLY A 83 -17.16 1.06 6.04
N GLY A 84 -18.05 1.97 5.61
CA GLY A 84 -17.75 3.39 5.48
C GLY A 84 -17.34 4.03 6.80
N GLU A 85 -17.90 3.59 7.93
CA GLU A 85 -17.59 4.11 9.27
C GLU A 85 -16.10 3.92 9.63
N GLY A 86 -15.50 2.77 9.30
CA GLY A 86 -14.08 2.53 9.52
C GLY A 86 -13.18 3.45 8.68
N VAL A 87 -13.59 3.75 7.44
CA VAL A 87 -12.89 4.72 6.59
C VAL A 87 -13.00 6.11 7.16
N GLU A 88 -14.20 6.55 7.53
CA GLU A 88 -14.46 7.85 8.15
C GLU A 88 -13.68 8.03 9.45
N LEU A 89 -13.62 7.01 10.30
CA LEU A 89 -12.80 7.00 11.50
C LEU A 89 -11.32 7.18 11.16
N GLY A 90 -10.80 6.43 10.18
CA GLY A 90 -9.43 6.56 9.71
C GLY A 90 -9.11 7.95 9.16
N GLU A 91 -10.02 8.53 8.37
CA GLU A 91 -9.88 9.89 7.86
C GLU A 91 -9.92 10.94 8.96
N THR A 92 -10.82 10.78 9.92
CA THR A 92 -10.93 11.64 11.10
C THR A 92 -9.63 11.61 11.89
N ILE A 93 -9.09 10.43 12.21
CA ILE A 93 -7.80 10.27 12.88
C ILE A 93 -6.67 10.97 12.09
N LEU A 94 -6.63 10.80 10.77
CA LEU A 94 -5.61 11.44 9.93
C LEU A 94 -5.75 12.97 9.90
N GLN A 95 -6.98 13.49 9.88
CA GLN A 95 -7.25 14.94 9.95
C GLN A 95 -6.82 15.49 11.31
N GLU A 96 -7.22 14.85 12.41
CA GLU A 96 -6.82 15.21 13.77
C GLU A 96 -5.30 15.22 13.94
N VAL A 97 -4.60 14.16 13.48
CA VAL A 97 -3.13 14.10 13.50
C VAL A 97 -2.50 15.27 12.72
N ARG A 98 -3.10 15.70 11.60
CA ARG A 98 -2.64 16.88 10.85
C ARG A 98 -2.89 18.17 11.62
N PHE A 99 -4.03 18.31 12.29
CA PHE A 99 -4.34 19.50 13.10
C PHE A 99 -3.43 19.61 14.33
N PHE A 100 -3.23 18.52 15.08
CA PHE A 100 -2.29 18.48 16.21
C PHE A 100 -0.89 18.91 15.79
N ARG A 101 -0.42 18.44 14.63
CA ARG A 101 0.92 18.80 14.12
C ARG A 101 1.04 20.24 13.67
N ARG A 102 -0.04 20.87 13.21
CA ARG A 102 -0.06 22.29 12.84
C ARG A 102 -0.20 23.20 14.07
N GLY A 103 -0.21 22.63 15.29
CA GLY A 103 -0.44 23.37 16.54
C GLY A 103 -1.84 23.97 16.63
N LYS A 104 -2.79 23.48 15.82
CA LYS A 104 -4.15 24.03 15.72
C LYS A 104 -5.14 23.40 16.71
N LEU A 105 -4.80 22.25 17.28
CA LEU A 105 -5.58 21.55 18.28
C LEU A 105 -4.69 21.22 19.48
N LYS A 106 -5.18 21.47 20.70
CA LYS A 106 -4.49 21.06 21.92
C LYS A 106 -4.89 19.62 22.24
N PRO A 107 -3.94 18.70 22.52
CA PRO A 107 -4.25 17.30 22.86
C PRO A 107 -5.25 17.11 24.01
N SER A 108 -5.41 18.12 24.86
CA SER A 108 -6.34 18.13 25.98
C SER A 108 -7.82 18.24 25.59
N GLU A 109 -8.14 18.65 24.35
CA GLU A 109 -9.53 18.86 23.92
C GLU A 109 -10.21 17.56 23.43
N PHE A 110 -9.46 16.46 23.32
CA PHE A 110 -9.96 15.17 22.81
C PHE A 110 -9.59 14.00 23.74
N VAL A 111 -9.66 14.22 25.06
CA VAL A 111 -9.60 13.11 26.01
C VAL A 111 -11.04 12.66 26.24
N PRO A 112 -11.46 11.49 25.69
CA PRO A 112 -12.82 10.99 25.93
C PRO A 112 -13.07 10.87 27.43
N SER A 113 -14.28 11.23 27.87
CA SER A 113 -14.67 11.07 29.27
C SER A 113 -14.66 9.58 29.66
N PRO A 114 -14.58 9.26 30.96
CA PRO A 114 -14.74 7.87 31.43
C PRO A 114 -16.03 7.22 30.93
N GLU A 115 -17.12 7.99 30.81
CA GLU A 115 -18.40 7.58 30.27
C GLU A 115 -18.30 7.26 28.77
N ASP A 116 -17.70 8.15 27.97
CA ASP A 116 -17.45 7.91 26.54
C ASP A 116 -16.61 6.63 26.34
N LEU A 117 -15.59 6.43 27.17
CA LEU A 117 -14.77 5.23 27.14
C LEU A 117 -15.60 3.97 27.46
N LYS A 118 -16.51 4.05 28.43
CA LYS A 118 -17.39 2.92 28.80
C LYS A 118 -18.33 2.53 27.65
N GLU A 119 -18.83 3.50 26.89
CA GLU A 119 -19.68 3.27 25.72
C GLU A 119 -18.88 2.78 24.50
N LEU A 120 -17.68 3.31 24.28
CA LEU A 120 -16.83 2.95 23.15
C LEU A 120 -16.18 1.57 23.30
N LEU A 121 -15.80 1.17 24.52
CA LEU A 121 -15.04 -0.07 24.75
C LEU A 121 -15.72 -1.33 24.19
N PRO A 122 -17.04 -1.59 24.41
CA PRO A 122 -17.72 -2.73 23.80
C PRO A 122 -17.66 -2.72 22.27
N HIS A 123 -17.84 -1.55 21.65
CA HIS A 123 -17.76 -1.42 20.20
C HIS A 123 -16.34 -1.72 19.70
N LEU A 124 -15.30 -1.17 20.33
CA LEU A 124 -13.91 -1.47 20.00
C LEU A 124 -13.59 -2.96 20.15
N GLN A 125 -14.03 -3.60 21.24
CA GLN A 125 -13.82 -5.04 21.46
C GLN A 125 -14.53 -5.90 20.42
N SER A 126 -15.77 -5.54 20.05
CA SER A 126 -16.52 -6.20 18.99
C SER A 126 -15.80 -6.09 17.65
N THR A 127 -15.38 -4.88 17.28
CA THR A 127 -14.63 -4.57 16.06
C THR A 127 -13.32 -5.36 15.98
N LEU A 128 -12.54 -5.40 17.07
CA LEU A 128 -11.30 -6.18 17.11
C LEU A 128 -11.57 -7.69 17.01
N SER A 129 -12.62 -8.17 17.66
CA SER A 129 -12.99 -9.60 17.63
C SER A 129 -13.42 -10.03 16.23
N ALA A 130 -14.26 -9.23 15.56
CA ALA A 130 -14.68 -9.44 14.18
C ALA A 130 -13.48 -9.44 13.21
N SER A 131 -12.52 -8.54 13.42
CA SER A 131 -11.29 -8.48 12.63
C SER A 131 -10.45 -9.76 12.76
N PHE A 132 -10.31 -10.32 13.96
CA PHE A 132 -9.60 -11.60 14.13
C PHE A 132 -10.36 -12.79 13.56
N GLN A 133 -11.68 -12.78 13.61
CA GLN A 133 -12.49 -13.82 12.95
C GLN A 133 -12.26 -13.81 11.44
N GLU A 134 -12.18 -12.63 10.82
CA GLU A 134 -11.86 -12.50 9.39
C GLU A 134 -10.45 -13.05 9.06
N ILE A 135 -9.45 -12.72 9.87
CA ILE A 135 -8.10 -13.29 9.71
C ILE A 135 -8.12 -14.82 9.82
N GLU A 136 -8.91 -15.37 10.74
CA GLU A 136 -9.10 -16.81 10.87
C GLU A 136 -9.71 -17.39 9.58
N GLU A 137 -10.80 -16.80 9.08
CA GLU A 137 -11.47 -17.20 7.83
C GLU A 137 -10.53 -17.17 6.60
N ASP A 138 -9.63 -16.18 6.53
CA ASP A 138 -8.64 -16.00 5.46
C ASP A 138 -7.51 -17.04 5.47
N PHE A 139 -7.18 -17.60 6.63
CA PHE A 139 -6.17 -18.65 6.73
C PHE A 139 -6.67 -19.99 6.20
N PHE A 140 -7.98 -20.27 6.30
CA PHE A 140 -8.56 -21.56 5.94
C PHE A 140 -9.03 -21.67 4.49
N GLU A 141 -8.49 -20.84 3.59
CA GLU A 141 -8.75 -20.85 2.14
C GLU A 141 -10.25 -20.88 1.77
N THR A 142 -11.08 -20.24 2.59
CA THR A 142 -12.51 -20.10 2.27
C THR A 142 -12.62 -19.41 0.92
N PRO A 143 -13.31 -19.99 -0.08
CA PRO A 143 -13.51 -19.32 -1.36
C PRO A 143 -14.10 -17.94 -1.11
N VAL A 144 -13.53 -16.92 -1.76
CA VAL A 144 -14.06 -15.55 -1.66
C VAL A 144 -15.55 -15.59 -2.02
N ASP A 145 -16.39 -15.03 -1.14
CA ASP A 145 -17.83 -14.96 -1.35
C ASP A 145 -18.11 -14.44 -2.77
N PRO A 146 -18.87 -15.17 -3.61
CA PRO A 146 -19.21 -14.73 -4.96
C PRO A 146 -19.82 -13.33 -5.01
N GLN A 147 -20.56 -12.90 -3.99
CA GLN A 147 -21.13 -11.56 -3.87
C GLN A 147 -20.04 -10.51 -3.66
N ILE A 148 -19.07 -10.77 -2.78
CA ILE A 148 -17.91 -9.89 -2.57
C ILE A 148 -17.10 -9.80 -3.86
N LYS A 149 -16.84 -10.94 -4.53
CA LYS A 149 -16.14 -10.96 -5.82
C LYS A 149 -16.89 -10.12 -6.86
N LYS A 150 -18.22 -10.28 -6.98
CA LYS A 150 -19.05 -9.51 -7.91
C LYS A 150 -19.03 -8.02 -7.60
N ALA A 151 -19.16 -7.64 -6.33
CA ALA A 151 -19.07 -6.25 -5.90
C ALA A 151 -17.69 -5.65 -6.24
N ALA A 152 -16.60 -6.39 -6.01
CA ALA A 152 -15.24 -5.92 -6.32
C ALA A 152 -15.05 -5.68 -7.82
N LEU A 153 -15.52 -6.61 -8.65
CA LEU A 153 -15.50 -6.46 -10.10
C LEU A 153 -16.35 -5.28 -10.58
N GLN A 154 -17.50 -5.05 -9.95
CA GLN A 154 -18.34 -3.90 -10.25
C GLN A 154 -17.64 -2.59 -9.90
N LEU A 155 -17.03 -2.47 -8.72
CA LEU A 155 -16.25 -1.30 -8.32
C LEU A 155 -15.09 -1.05 -9.31
N PHE A 156 -14.36 -2.09 -9.71
CA PHE A 156 -13.28 -1.96 -10.69
C PHE A 156 -13.78 -1.47 -12.05
N THR A 157 -14.98 -1.88 -12.45
CA THR A 157 -15.60 -1.45 -13.70
C THR A 157 -16.09 0.00 -13.60
N ASP A 158 -16.77 0.37 -12.52
CA ASP A 158 -17.32 1.72 -12.30
C ASP A 158 -16.20 2.77 -12.11
N MET A 159 -15.06 2.34 -11.59
CA MET A 159 -13.88 3.16 -11.33
C MET A 159 -12.67 2.70 -12.15
N GLU A 160 -12.89 2.29 -13.40
CA GLU A 160 -11.88 1.65 -14.24
C GLU A 160 -10.58 2.44 -14.37
N MET A 161 -10.67 3.76 -14.55
CA MET A 161 -9.49 4.61 -14.71
C MET A 161 -8.68 4.72 -13.41
N GLU A 162 -9.35 4.98 -12.28
CA GLU A 162 -8.68 5.10 -10.99
C GLU A 162 -8.10 3.77 -10.51
N SER A 163 -8.86 2.68 -10.64
CA SER A 163 -8.44 1.35 -10.21
C SER A 163 -7.28 0.83 -11.07
N SER A 164 -7.35 0.98 -12.40
CA SER A 164 -6.24 0.63 -13.28
C SER A 164 -4.99 1.46 -12.97
N PHE A 165 -5.13 2.76 -12.71
CA PHE A 165 -3.98 3.58 -12.31
C PHE A 165 -3.41 3.16 -10.95
N PHE A 166 -4.28 2.90 -9.97
CA PHE A 166 -3.89 2.45 -8.64
C PHE A 166 -3.04 1.17 -8.73
N ILE A 167 -3.49 0.20 -9.53
CA ILE A 167 -2.89 -1.13 -9.53
C ILE A 167 -1.70 -1.23 -10.51
N PHE A 168 -1.79 -0.64 -11.69
CA PHE A 168 -0.74 -0.75 -12.69
C PHE A 168 0.35 0.31 -12.57
N VAL A 169 0.08 1.41 -11.86
CA VAL A 169 1.03 2.53 -11.77
C VAL A 169 1.38 2.85 -10.32
N LEU A 170 0.41 3.19 -9.47
CA LEU A 170 0.70 3.67 -8.11
C LEU A 170 1.39 2.60 -7.25
N ILE A 171 0.77 1.42 -7.09
CA ILE A 171 1.35 0.36 -6.25
C ILE A 171 2.73 -0.09 -6.78
N PRO A 172 2.93 -0.35 -8.08
CA PRO A 172 4.24 -0.72 -8.59
C PRO A 172 5.28 0.38 -8.45
N CYS A 173 4.94 1.67 -8.65
CA CYS A 173 5.88 2.76 -8.40
C CYS A 173 6.37 2.76 -6.96
N TRP A 174 5.44 2.58 -6.02
CA TRP A 174 5.77 2.44 -4.61
C TRP A 174 6.65 1.21 -4.36
N LEU A 175 6.20 0.01 -4.74
CA LEU A 175 6.90 -1.24 -4.42
C LEU A 175 8.24 -1.38 -5.14
N LEU A 176 8.34 -0.93 -6.39
CA LEU A 176 9.53 -1.11 -7.22
C LEU A 176 10.55 0.00 -7.02
N TYR A 177 10.09 1.25 -7.00
CA TYR A 177 10.94 2.43 -7.06
C TYR A 177 10.93 3.26 -5.78
N ARG A 178 10.04 2.96 -4.81
CA ARG A 178 9.85 3.76 -3.58
C ARG A 178 9.63 5.23 -3.87
N GLU A 179 8.84 5.50 -4.90
CA GLU A 179 8.58 6.86 -5.35
C GLU A 179 7.12 6.97 -5.79
N HIS A 180 6.49 8.10 -5.50
CA HIS A 180 5.14 8.37 -6.01
C HIS A 180 5.19 8.55 -7.54
N PRO A 181 4.23 8.03 -8.32
CA PRO A 181 4.22 8.16 -9.79
C PRO A 181 4.32 9.60 -10.27
N THR A 182 3.65 10.56 -9.60
CA THR A 182 3.81 12.01 -9.87
C THR A 182 5.25 12.48 -9.83
N ASN A 183 6.07 12.00 -8.88
CA ASN A 183 7.47 12.40 -8.78
C ASN A 183 8.31 11.78 -9.89
N VAL A 184 8.12 10.48 -10.17
CA VAL A 184 8.77 9.79 -11.31
C VAL A 184 8.43 10.50 -12.61
N TYR A 185 7.15 10.79 -12.84
CA TYR A 185 6.67 11.50 -14.02
C TYR A 185 7.23 12.91 -14.13
N ARG A 186 7.28 13.68 -13.03
CA ARG A 186 7.86 15.02 -13.01
C ARG A 186 9.34 15.00 -13.38
N LYS A 187 10.14 14.10 -12.78
CA LYS A 187 11.56 13.93 -13.12
C LYS A 187 11.75 13.52 -14.57
N ALA A 188 10.94 12.59 -15.05
CA ALA A 188 10.97 12.14 -16.45
C ALA A 188 10.70 13.31 -17.43
N ARG A 189 9.71 14.16 -17.13
CA ARG A 189 9.43 15.39 -17.90
C ARG A 189 10.55 16.42 -17.85
N GLN A 190 11.41 16.37 -16.85
CA GLN A 190 12.61 17.22 -16.72
C GLN A 190 13.83 16.63 -17.44
N GLY A 191 13.73 15.41 -18.00
CA GLY A 191 14.81 14.76 -18.75
C GLY A 191 15.70 13.86 -17.90
N ASP A 192 15.29 13.51 -16.68
CA ASP A 192 15.95 12.49 -15.87
C ASP A 192 15.82 11.12 -16.58
N LEU A 193 16.96 10.57 -17.02
CA LEU A 193 17.03 9.33 -17.80
C LEU A 193 16.57 8.11 -17.01
N ASP A 194 16.89 8.04 -15.72
CA ASP A 194 16.50 6.91 -14.87
C ASP A 194 14.98 6.95 -14.61
N ALA A 195 14.43 8.14 -14.37
CA ALA A 195 12.98 8.32 -14.24
C ALA A 195 12.23 8.00 -15.54
N LEU A 196 12.76 8.43 -16.70
CA LEU A 196 12.23 8.07 -18.02
C LEU A 196 12.22 6.56 -18.22
N GLU A 197 13.33 5.88 -17.94
CA GLU A 197 13.42 4.42 -18.10
C GLU A 197 12.45 3.68 -17.16
N LYS A 198 12.39 4.08 -15.88
CA LYS A 198 11.48 3.52 -14.87
C LYS A 198 10.02 3.64 -15.31
N LEU A 199 9.64 4.83 -15.79
CA LEU A 199 8.30 5.16 -16.23
C LEU A 199 7.91 4.36 -17.48
N LEU A 200 8.78 4.30 -18.49
CA LEU A 200 8.52 3.56 -19.73
C LEU A 200 8.45 2.04 -19.54
N ARG A 201 9.29 1.47 -18.66
CA ARG A 201 9.20 0.05 -18.28
C ARG A 201 7.93 -0.30 -17.52
N LEU A 202 7.39 0.67 -16.78
CA LEU A 202 6.20 0.48 -15.97
C LEU A 202 4.93 0.66 -16.80
N ASP A 203 4.87 1.73 -17.58
CA ASP A 203 3.71 2.15 -18.35
C ASP A 203 4.12 2.56 -19.78
N PRO A 204 4.10 1.61 -20.72
CA PRO A 204 4.40 1.85 -22.14
C PRO A 204 3.60 2.99 -22.78
N LEU A 205 2.41 3.33 -22.25
CA LEU A 205 1.56 4.38 -22.81
C LEU A 205 2.21 5.77 -22.71
N MET A 206 3.21 5.92 -21.84
CA MET A 206 3.98 7.14 -21.66
C MET A 206 4.78 7.54 -22.90
N LEU A 207 4.99 6.63 -23.87
CA LEU A 207 5.53 6.99 -25.19
C LEU A 207 4.65 8.01 -25.93
N HIS A 208 3.35 8.02 -25.66
CA HIS A 208 2.40 8.92 -26.30
C HIS A 208 2.26 10.27 -25.57
N ASP A 209 2.92 10.47 -24.41
CA ASP A 209 2.97 11.77 -23.76
C ASP A 209 3.94 12.70 -24.52
N GLN A 210 3.43 13.82 -25.04
CA GLN A 210 4.23 14.75 -25.86
C GLN A 210 5.46 15.30 -25.13
N SER A 211 5.37 15.53 -23.81
CA SER A 211 6.53 16.03 -23.04
C SER A 211 7.62 14.96 -22.98
N ILE A 212 7.23 13.71 -22.71
CA ILE A 212 8.14 12.56 -22.67
C ILE A 212 8.77 12.32 -24.05
N GLY A 213 7.96 12.30 -25.11
CA GLY A 213 8.43 12.14 -26.49
C GLY A 213 9.46 13.20 -26.89
N LYS A 214 9.21 14.48 -26.55
CA LYS A 214 10.18 15.58 -26.79
C LYS A 214 11.50 15.34 -26.06
N ARG A 215 11.47 14.87 -24.81
CA ARG A 215 12.70 14.55 -24.04
C ARG A 215 13.49 13.41 -24.68
N ILE A 216 12.81 12.36 -25.14
CA ILE A 216 13.46 11.23 -25.83
C ILE A 216 14.09 11.70 -27.15
N GLN A 217 13.36 12.46 -27.98
CA GLN A 217 13.88 12.97 -29.25
C GLN A 217 15.07 13.93 -29.05
N ALA A 218 15.07 14.74 -27.99
CA ALA A 218 16.23 15.58 -27.68
C ALA A 218 17.52 14.78 -27.45
N LEU A 219 17.45 13.52 -26.99
CA LEU A 219 18.64 12.67 -26.85
C LEU A 219 19.24 12.29 -28.20
N ARG A 220 18.39 12.08 -29.21
CA ARG A 220 18.81 11.79 -30.59
C ARG A 220 19.61 12.96 -31.16
N PHE A 221 19.11 14.19 -31.00
CA PHE A 221 19.77 15.39 -31.53
C PHE A 221 21.03 15.80 -30.77
N ASN A 222 21.17 15.39 -29.50
CA ASN A 222 22.33 15.68 -28.67
C ASN A 222 23.41 14.57 -28.69
N ASN A 223 23.43 13.72 -29.73
CA ASN A 223 24.41 12.63 -29.89
C ASN A 223 24.44 11.61 -28.73
N LYS A 224 23.32 11.44 -28.00
CA LYS A 224 23.20 10.44 -26.92
C LYS A 224 22.55 9.14 -27.43
N ALA A 225 23.11 8.57 -28.50
CA ALA A 225 22.53 7.43 -29.22
C ALA A 225 22.23 6.21 -28.33
N ALA A 226 23.15 5.85 -27.43
CA ALA A 226 22.96 4.73 -26.50
C ALA A 226 21.79 4.97 -25.53
N ALA A 227 21.68 6.17 -24.96
CA ALA A 227 20.58 6.52 -24.07
C ALA A 227 19.24 6.55 -24.80
N TYR A 228 19.22 7.09 -26.03
CA TYR A 228 18.05 7.08 -26.89
C TYR A 228 17.56 5.65 -27.16
N GLN A 229 18.44 4.75 -27.60
CA GLN A 229 18.10 3.36 -27.89
C GLN A 229 17.62 2.62 -26.63
N ASN A 230 18.29 2.82 -25.50
CA ASN A 230 17.88 2.24 -24.22
C ASN A 230 16.45 2.63 -23.83
N LEU A 231 16.04 3.88 -24.08
CA LEU A 231 14.68 4.35 -23.79
C LEU A 231 13.64 3.81 -24.80
N LEU A 232 13.99 3.64 -26.08
CA LEU A 232 13.09 3.02 -27.06
C LEU A 232 12.79 1.55 -26.74
N GLU A 233 13.76 0.83 -26.17
CA GLU A 233 13.60 -0.57 -25.78
C GLU A 233 12.95 -0.75 -24.39
N ALA A 234 12.92 0.30 -23.57
CA ALA A 234 12.42 0.24 -22.20
C ALA A 234 10.97 -0.29 -22.10
N PRO A 235 10.00 0.14 -22.94
CA PRO A 235 8.62 -0.37 -22.92
C PRO A 235 8.48 -1.88 -23.19
N LEU A 236 9.45 -2.47 -23.88
CA LEU A 236 9.46 -3.91 -24.18
C LEU A 236 9.94 -4.73 -22.97
N LYS A 237 10.72 -4.12 -22.08
CA LYS A 237 11.36 -4.76 -20.92
C LYS A 237 10.49 -4.63 -19.67
N ARG A 238 10.63 -5.58 -18.73
CA ARG A 238 10.03 -5.48 -17.39
C ARG A 238 10.76 -4.43 -16.55
N PRO A 239 10.13 -3.87 -15.50
CA PRO A 239 10.87 -3.17 -14.46
C PRO A 239 12.09 -3.99 -13.99
N LYS A 240 13.22 -3.32 -13.73
CA LYS A 240 14.47 -4.00 -13.34
C LYS A 240 14.31 -4.74 -12.01
N ALA A 241 13.57 -4.15 -11.07
CA ALA A 241 13.19 -4.79 -9.82
C ALA A 241 11.93 -5.65 -10.00
N ARG A 242 11.83 -6.74 -9.24
CA ARG A 242 10.63 -7.59 -9.17
C ARG A 242 9.85 -7.33 -7.88
N ILE A 243 8.53 -7.45 -7.95
CA ILE A 243 7.67 -7.54 -6.76
C ILE A 243 7.74 -9.00 -6.30
N THR A 244 8.37 -9.23 -5.15
CA THR A 244 8.47 -10.56 -4.53
C THR A 244 7.69 -10.55 -3.21
N ARG A 245 7.34 -11.74 -2.70
CA ARG A 245 6.71 -11.90 -1.38
C ARG A 245 7.51 -11.20 -0.28
N LYS A 246 8.82 -11.45 -0.22
CA LYS A 246 9.77 -10.75 0.65
C LYS A 246 9.70 -9.23 0.55
N LYS A 247 9.67 -8.69 -0.67
CA LYS A 247 9.61 -7.23 -0.87
C LYS A 247 8.27 -6.65 -0.39
N MET A 248 7.17 -7.36 -0.63
CA MET A 248 5.85 -6.99 -0.13
C MET A 248 5.84 -6.93 1.40
N LYS A 249 6.34 -7.98 2.07
CA LYS A 249 6.42 -8.02 3.53
C LYS A 249 7.26 -6.88 4.10
N TYR A 250 8.41 -6.53 3.50
CA TYR A 250 9.18 -5.35 3.94
C TYR A 250 8.44 -4.03 3.73
N ALA A 251 7.75 -3.88 2.61
CA ALA A 251 6.92 -2.70 2.34
C ALA A 251 5.84 -2.53 3.43
N ILE A 252 5.17 -3.63 3.80
CA ILE A 252 4.13 -3.66 4.82
C ILE A 252 4.70 -3.51 6.23
N ALA A 253 5.84 -4.13 6.56
CA ALA A 253 6.53 -3.93 7.82
C ALA A 253 6.92 -2.46 8.03
N GLY A 254 7.42 -1.80 6.97
CA GLY A 254 7.66 -0.36 6.96
C GLY A 254 6.40 0.47 7.14
N LEU A 255 5.26 0.04 6.58
CA LEU A 255 3.95 0.69 6.73
C LEU A 255 3.49 0.65 8.19
N ILE A 256 3.50 -0.55 8.79
CA ILE A 256 3.15 -0.78 10.20
C ILE A 256 4.04 0.06 11.12
N SER A 257 5.36 0.07 10.87
CA SER A 257 6.30 0.91 11.63
C SER A 257 5.99 2.41 11.46
N GLY A 258 5.64 2.84 10.25
CA GLY A 258 5.21 4.22 9.96
C GLY A 258 3.94 4.63 10.71
N ILE A 259 2.89 3.79 10.68
CA ILE A 259 1.62 4.02 11.40
C ILE A 259 1.86 4.10 12.92
N SER A 260 2.59 3.14 13.48
CA SER A 260 2.92 3.12 14.91
C SER A 260 3.69 4.38 15.37
N SER A 261 4.56 4.89 14.51
CA SER A 261 5.28 6.15 14.74
C SER A 261 4.35 7.36 14.69
N LEU A 262 3.37 7.38 13.78
CA LEU A 262 2.41 8.49 13.66
C LEU A 262 1.51 8.62 14.88
N ILE A 263 1.09 7.50 15.47
CA ILE A 263 0.27 7.50 16.69
C ILE A 263 1.10 7.60 17.98
N LYS A 264 2.40 7.88 17.88
CA LYS A 264 3.33 8.04 19.02
C LYS A 264 3.43 6.80 19.92
N LYS A 265 3.22 5.61 19.35
CA LYS A 265 3.40 4.31 20.02
C LYS A 265 4.24 3.40 19.11
N PRO A 266 5.51 3.74 18.88
CA PRO A 266 6.33 3.05 17.90
C PRO A 266 6.49 1.58 18.27
N LEU A 267 6.27 0.70 17.29
CA LEU A 267 6.64 -0.71 17.41
C LEU A 267 8.14 -0.86 17.10
N THR A 268 8.81 -1.65 17.93
CA THR A 268 10.19 -2.08 17.70
C THR A 268 10.27 -3.10 16.58
N GLU A 269 11.45 -3.27 15.98
CA GLU A 269 11.67 -4.25 14.92
C GLU A 269 11.40 -5.70 15.37
N PRO A 270 11.78 -6.14 16.60
CA PRO A 270 11.40 -7.46 17.10
C PRO A 270 9.88 -7.64 17.23
N GLU A 271 9.14 -6.62 17.64
CA GLU A 271 7.67 -6.70 17.72
C GLU A 271 7.04 -6.87 16.33
N ILE A 272 7.55 -6.14 15.31
CA ILE A 272 7.07 -6.29 13.94
C ILE A 272 7.47 -7.68 13.39
N ARG A 273 8.67 -8.18 13.70
CA ARG A 273 9.08 -9.54 13.31
C ARG A 273 8.14 -10.59 13.91
N ALA A 274 7.87 -10.49 15.22
CA ALA A 274 6.98 -11.40 15.92
C ALA A 274 5.56 -11.43 15.33
N LEU A 275 5.07 -10.31 14.78
CA LEU A 275 3.80 -10.28 14.05
C LEU A 275 3.83 -11.15 12.79
N PHE A 276 4.87 -11.03 11.97
CA PHE A 276 5.00 -11.84 10.76
C PHE A 276 5.24 -13.32 11.07
N ASP A 277 6.02 -13.62 12.11
CA ASP A 277 6.20 -15.00 12.59
C ASP A 277 4.86 -15.58 13.10
N ALA A 278 4.03 -14.78 13.78
CA ALA A 278 2.69 -15.19 14.19
C ALA A 278 1.77 -15.49 12.99
N VAL A 279 1.80 -14.66 11.94
CA VAL A 279 1.10 -14.93 10.67
C VAL A 279 1.59 -16.22 10.01
N ALA A 280 2.90 -16.44 9.98
CA ALA A 280 3.48 -17.66 9.42
C ALA A 280 3.05 -18.92 10.20
N ASN A 281 2.99 -18.82 11.53
CA ASN A 281 2.53 -19.89 12.41
C ASN A 281 1.04 -20.20 12.21
N ASP A 282 0.19 -19.16 12.25
CA ASP A 282 -1.27 -19.32 12.13
C ASP A 282 -1.69 -19.79 10.73
N SER A 283 -0.92 -19.46 9.68
CA SER A 283 -1.15 -19.98 8.33
C SER A 283 -0.67 -21.42 8.11
N GLY A 284 -0.12 -22.08 9.13
CA GLY A 284 0.41 -23.45 9.05
C GLY A 284 1.68 -23.59 8.22
N ALA A 285 2.33 -22.48 7.84
CA ALA A 285 3.51 -22.51 6.97
C ALA A 285 4.79 -22.87 7.73
N SER A 286 5.04 -22.20 8.86
CA SER A 286 6.24 -22.38 9.68
C SER A 286 6.11 -21.56 10.97
N PRO A 287 6.74 -21.96 12.09
CA PRO A 287 6.78 -21.14 13.32
C PRO A 287 7.44 -19.78 13.14
N ILE A 288 8.24 -19.61 12.09
CA ILE A 288 8.93 -18.37 11.73
C ILE A 288 8.68 -18.02 10.25
N ASP A 289 8.65 -16.72 9.94
CA ASP A 289 8.51 -16.24 8.58
C ASP A 289 9.85 -16.28 7.83
N THR A 290 10.05 -17.32 7.02
CA THR A 290 11.27 -17.56 6.25
C THR A 290 11.44 -16.63 5.05
N ASP A 291 10.44 -15.80 4.71
CA ASP A 291 10.59 -14.80 3.65
C ASP A 291 11.38 -13.57 4.13
N LEU A 292 11.46 -13.35 5.44
CA LEU A 292 12.16 -12.23 6.05
C LEU A 292 13.68 -12.49 6.12
N ALA A 293 14.45 -11.52 6.61
CA ALA A 293 15.89 -11.74 6.82
C ALA A 293 16.10 -12.38 8.19
N ASP A 294 16.99 -13.37 8.28
CA ASP A 294 17.32 -14.01 9.56
C ASP A 294 18.07 -13.04 10.49
N SER A 295 18.94 -12.21 9.91
CA SER A 295 19.64 -11.16 10.66
C SER A 295 18.68 -10.05 11.10
N PRO A 296 18.58 -9.75 12.41
CA PRO A 296 17.80 -8.63 12.92
C PRO A 296 18.21 -7.29 12.31
N GLU A 297 19.51 -7.09 12.08
CA GLU A 297 20.04 -5.85 11.51
C GLU A 297 19.58 -5.65 10.05
N ALA A 298 19.61 -6.72 9.25
CA ALA A 298 19.15 -6.67 7.86
C ALA A 298 17.64 -6.38 7.79
N PHE A 299 16.85 -6.96 8.70
CA PHE A 299 15.42 -6.69 8.82
C PHE A 299 15.15 -5.24 9.24
N ALA A 300 15.86 -4.74 10.24
CA ALA A 300 15.73 -3.36 10.71
C ALA A 300 16.09 -2.34 9.62
N LYS A 301 17.17 -2.58 8.88
CA LYS A 301 17.54 -1.75 7.71
C LYS A 301 16.45 -1.75 6.65
N ALA A 302 15.79 -2.88 6.41
CA ALA A 302 14.67 -2.95 5.47
C ALA A 302 13.45 -2.15 5.96
N ILE A 303 13.02 -2.35 7.20
CA ILE A 303 11.91 -1.61 7.83
C ILE A 303 12.18 -0.11 7.79
N ASN A 304 13.35 0.34 8.24
CA ASN A 304 13.67 1.76 8.34
C ASN A 304 13.62 2.47 6.99
N ARG A 305 14.08 1.79 5.94
CA ARG A 305 14.05 2.28 4.57
C ARG A 305 12.63 2.41 4.03
N ASP A 306 11.77 1.42 4.26
CA ASP A 306 10.37 1.45 3.81
C ASP A 306 9.50 2.37 4.69
N ARG A 307 9.79 2.48 6.00
CA ARG A 307 9.17 3.45 6.93
C ARG A 307 9.39 4.89 6.48
N ALA A 308 10.62 5.24 6.10
CA ALA A 308 10.94 6.61 5.65
C ALA A 308 10.10 7.00 4.42
N PHE A 309 9.90 6.07 3.50
CA PHE A 309 9.00 6.27 2.35
C PHE A 309 7.56 6.54 2.81
N TRP A 310 7.02 5.70 3.70
CA TRP A 310 5.64 5.84 4.18
C TRP A 310 5.40 7.12 4.96
N LEU A 311 6.33 7.49 5.84
CA LEU A 311 6.23 8.76 6.56
C LEU A 311 6.24 9.96 5.61
N HIS A 312 7.00 9.90 4.51
CA HIS A 312 6.96 10.94 3.48
C HIS A 312 5.60 10.98 2.77
N MET A 313 5.03 9.81 2.45
CA MET A 313 3.70 9.70 1.84
C MET A 313 2.57 10.24 2.73
N PHE A 314 2.60 9.92 4.03
CA PHE A 314 1.61 10.39 4.98
C PHE A 314 1.75 11.89 5.28
N LEU A 315 2.96 12.43 5.14
CA LEU A 315 3.32 13.77 5.58
C LEU A 315 4.10 14.52 4.48
N PRO A 316 3.48 14.79 3.33
CA PRO A 316 4.17 15.35 2.16
C PRO A 316 4.76 16.75 2.41
N ASP A 317 4.20 17.51 3.37
CA ASP A 317 4.58 18.90 3.67
C ASP A 317 5.87 19.04 4.49
N LYS A 318 6.42 17.95 5.05
CA LYS A 318 7.71 18.01 5.75
C LYS A 318 8.84 18.10 4.71
N LYS A 319 9.18 19.33 4.30
CA LYS A 319 10.47 19.60 3.64
C LYS A 319 11.58 19.09 4.56
N LYS A 320 12.48 18.27 4.00
CA LYS A 320 13.72 17.86 4.66
C LYS A 320 14.70 19.02 4.69
#